data_AF-A0A6A2F894-F1
#
_entry.id   AF-A0A6A2F894-F1
#
_cell.length_a   1.000
_cell.length_b   1.000
_cell.length_c   1.000
_cell.angle_alpha   90.00
_cell.angle_beta   90.00
_cell.angle_gamma   90.00
#
_symmetry.space_group_name_H-M   'P 1'
#
loop_
_entity.id
_entity.type
_entity.pdbx_description
1 polymer ?
#
loop_
_entity_poly.entity_id
_entity_poly.type
_entity_poly.pdbx_seq_one_letter_code
_entity_poly.pdbx_strand_id
1 'polypeptide(L)'
;MIGSFSPFQDTLVFNDATYIKLMKNFKDNGQFDDADVVVYKYRQIKQESKKGVSWLWDEIQRLIYGYGTKPENSLLAGLITIFLFSYSFERNSDQIRIQWDVFFKKSIRIIYKIVPSWFFDKFILLANKIPPNRIYEKFKLTLKKCLYYLTPTWDGFYYSWITFITVGYIDTKINRQRLATMVEGLLGWLILSLFIVSLANQIIKQ
;
A
#
# COMPACT_ATOMS: atom_id res chain seq x y z
N MET A 1 -22.61 4.15 -4.59
CA MET A 1 -23.76 3.66 -5.36
C MET A 1 -24.18 2.33 -4.77
N ILE A 2 -25.43 2.21 -4.32
CA ILE A 2 -25.98 0.93 -3.85
C ILE A 2 -26.33 0.15 -5.11
N GLY A 3 -25.48 -0.81 -5.48
CA GLY A 3 -25.63 -1.62 -6.69
C GLY A 3 -26.92 -2.44 -6.67
N SER A 4 -27.51 -2.66 -7.84
CA SER A 4 -28.80 -3.34 -8.01
C SER A 4 -28.82 -4.77 -7.44
N PHE A 5 -27.64 -5.35 -7.24
CA PHE A 5 -27.42 -6.70 -6.74
C PHE A 5 -27.43 -6.83 -5.20
N SER A 6 -27.32 -5.73 -4.43
CA SER A 6 -27.28 -5.79 -2.96
C SER A 6 -28.50 -6.42 -2.27
N PRO A 7 -29.76 -6.29 -2.76
CA PRO A 7 -30.92 -6.90 -2.11
C PRO A 7 -31.01 -8.41 -2.33
N PHE A 8 -30.43 -8.92 -3.42
CA PHE A 8 -30.49 -10.32 -3.81
C PHE A 8 -29.33 -11.15 -3.25
N GLN A 9 -28.38 -10.48 -2.59
CA GLN A 9 -27.11 -11.06 -2.17
C GLN A 9 -27.23 -12.18 -1.12
N ASP A 10 -28.25 -12.13 -0.26
CA ASP A 10 -28.36 -13.00 0.92
C ASP A 10 -29.41 -14.11 0.76
N THR A 11 -30.16 -14.09 -0.35
CA THR A 11 -31.28 -15.02 -0.60
C THR A 11 -31.01 -16.02 -1.73
N LEU A 12 -29.93 -15.87 -2.49
CA LEU A 12 -29.71 -16.63 -3.72
C LEU A 12 -28.76 -17.82 -3.57
N VAL A 13 -29.34 -19.01 -3.35
CA VAL A 13 -28.65 -20.29 -3.60
C VAL A 13 -28.80 -20.62 -5.09
N PHE A 14 -27.88 -20.13 -5.92
CA PHE A 14 -27.88 -20.39 -7.37
C PHE A 14 -26.86 -21.48 -7.77
N ASN A 15 -27.23 -22.31 -8.74
CA ASN A 15 -26.34 -23.26 -9.41
C ASN A 15 -25.30 -22.52 -10.27
N ASP A 16 -24.15 -23.16 -10.54
CA ASP A 16 -23.05 -22.63 -11.38
C ASP A 16 -23.52 -21.97 -12.69
N ALA A 17 -24.45 -22.61 -13.40
CA ALA A 17 -24.98 -22.12 -14.67
C ALA A 17 -25.77 -20.81 -14.53
N THR A 18 -26.44 -20.59 -13.40
CA THR A 18 -27.24 -19.40 -13.16
C THR A 18 -26.34 -18.20 -12.84
N TYR A 19 -25.26 -18.41 -12.08
CA TYR A 19 -24.25 -17.38 -11.85
C TYR A 19 -23.61 -16.90 -13.15
N ILE A 20 -23.29 -17.82 -14.07
CA ILE A 20 -22.71 -17.47 -15.37
C ILE A 20 -23.69 -16.65 -16.22
N LYS A 21 -24.97 -17.06 -16.26
CA LYS A 21 -26.02 -16.31 -16.99
C LYS A 21 -26.25 -14.93 -16.40
N LEU A 22 -26.28 -14.81 -15.08
CA LEU A 22 -26.46 -13.55 -14.37
C LEU A 22 -25.29 -12.60 -14.62
N MET A 23 -24.05 -13.09 -14.49
CA MET A 23 -22.85 -12.32 -14.83
C MET A 23 -22.90 -11.82 -16.28
N LYS A 24 -23.32 -12.67 -17.22
CA LYS A 24 -23.41 -12.28 -18.63
C LYS A 24 -24.46 -11.18 -18.84
N ASN A 25 -25.63 -11.31 -18.21
CA ASN A 25 -26.69 -10.29 -18.28
C ASN A 25 -26.21 -8.91 -17.79
N PHE A 26 -25.52 -8.86 -16.64
CA PHE A 26 -24.97 -7.60 -16.13
C PHE A 26 -23.91 -7.00 -17.05
N LYS A 27 -23.06 -7.83 -17.67
CA LYS A 27 -22.08 -7.36 -18.67
C LYS A 27 -22.76 -6.85 -19.95
N ASP A 28 -23.76 -7.55 -20.46
CA ASP A 28 -24.49 -7.18 -21.67
C ASP A 28 -25.27 -5.86 -21.46
N ASN A 29 -25.69 -5.57 -20.22
CA ASN A 29 -26.33 -4.32 -19.82
C ASN A 29 -25.34 -3.18 -19.46
N GLY A 30 -24.02 -3.39 -19.58
CA GLY A 30 -22.99 -2.40 -19.22
C GLY A 30 -22.82 -2.17 -17.71
N GLN A 31 -23.42 -3.01 -16.86
CA GLN A 31 -23.34 -2.92 -15.39
C GLN A 31 -22.14 -3.72 -14.87
N PHE A 32 -20.92 -3.27 -15.21
CA PHE A 32 -19.69 -3.99 -14.89
C PHE A 32 -19.40 -4.10 -13.38
N ASP A 33 -19.77 -3.10 -12.59
CA ASP A 33 -19.61 -3.12 -11.12
C ASP A 33 -20.45 -4.24 -10.48
N ASP A 34 -21.72 -4.37 -10.87
CA ASP A 34 -22.62 -5.43 -10.38
C ASP A 34 -22.15 -6.81 -10.86
N ALA A 35 -21.64 -6.91 -12.11
CA ALA A 35 -21.05 -8.14 -12.63
C ALA A 35 -19.82 -8.59 -11.81
N ASP A 36 -18.97 -7.66 -11.39
CA ASP A 36 -17.78 -7.95 -10.59
C ASP A 36 -18.14 -8.40 -9.17
N VAL A 37 -19.21 -7.87 -8.57
CA VAL A 37 -19.75 -8.33 -7.29
C VAL A 37 -20.28 -9.78 -7.40
N VAL A 38 -20.99 -10.10 -8.47
CA VAL A 38 -21.49 -11.46 -8.73
C VAL A 38 -20.33 -12.44 -8.89
N VAL A 39 -19.30 -12.08 -9.67
CA VAL A 39 -18.09 -12.89 -9.85
C VAL A 39 -17.36 -13.12 -8.53
N TYR A 40 -17.24 -12.07 -7.71
CA TYR A 40 -16.58 -12.15 -6.41
C TYR A 40 -17.32 -13.13 -5.48
N LYS A 41 -18.66 -13.00 -5.36
CA LYS A 41 -19.47 -13.91 -4.53
C LYS A 41 -19.45 -15.35 -5.04
N TYR A 42 -19.54 -15.54 -6.35
CA TYR A 42 -19.46 -16.86 -6.96
C TYR A 42 -18.16 -17.58 -6.56
N ARG A 43 -17.03 -16.87 -6.61
CA ARG A 43 -15.74 -17.43 -6.19
C ARG A 43 -15.69 -17.75 -4.70
N GLN A 44 -16.22 -16.86 -3.86
CA GLN A 44 -16.29 -17.04 -2.41
C GLN A 44 -17.08 -18.31 -2.02
N ILE A 45 -18.27 -18.50 -2.58
CA ILE A 45 -19.12 -19.68 -2.30
C ILE A 45 -18.46 -20.97 -2.78
N LYS A 46 -17.81 -20.93 -3.96
CA LYS A 46 -17.07 -22.08 -4.50
C LYS A 46 -15.86 -22.45 -3.63
N GLN A 47 -15.33 -21.52 -2.83
CA GLN A 47 -14.20 -21.73 -1.95
C GLN A 47 -14.58 -22.31 -0.59
N GLU A 48 -15.74 -21.97 -0.04
CA GLU A 48 -16.24 -22.58 1.21
C GLU A 48 -16.39 -24.11 1.08
N SER A 49 -16.54 -24.61 -0.15
CA SER A 49 -16.58 -26.04 -0.45
C SER A 49 -15.20 -26.73 -0.55
N LYS A 50 -14.09 -25.98 -0.66
CA LYS A 50 -12.73 -26.53 -0.78
C LYS A 50 -12.07 -26.68 0.59
N LYS A 51 -11.59 -27.89 0.92
CA LYS A 51 -10.83 -28.17 2.15
C LYS A 51 -9.33 -28.27 1.85
N GLY A 52 -8.48 -27.76 2.75
CA GLY A 52 -7.02 -27.96 2.75
C GLY A 52 -6.17 -26.70 2.57
N VAL A 53 -4.92 -26.87 2.14
CA VAL A 53 -3.90 -25.79 1.95
C VAL A 53 -4.31 -24.78 0.86
N SER A 54 -5.19 -25.18 -0.06
CA SER A 54 -5.79 -24.30 -1.07
C SER A 54 -6.50 -23.09 -0.46
N TRP A 55 -7.09 -23.24 0.72
CA TRP A 55 -7.78 -22.15 1.40
C TRP A 55 -6.84 -20.99 1.76
N LEU A 56 -5.58 -21.27 2.13
CA LEU A 56 -4.58 -20.24 2.47
C LEU A 56 -4.18 -19.44 1.23
N TRP A 57 -3.99 -20.11 0.11
CA TRP A 57 -3.67 -19.45 -1.15
C TRP A 57 -4.83 -18.57 -1.63
N ASP A 58 -6.05 -19.05 -1.48
CA ASP A 58 -7.27 -18.34 -1.86
C ASP A 58 -7.52 -17.10 -0.98
N GLU A 59 -7.18 -17.16 0.31
CA GLU A 59 -7.27 -16.05 1.26
C GLU A 59 -6.21 -14.98 0.98
N ILE A 60 -4.98 -15.40 0.67
CA ILE A 60 -3.91 -14.49 0.24
C ILE A 60 -4.32 -13.76 -1.04
N GLN A 61 -4.90 -14.46 -2.03
CA GLN A 61 -5.40 -13.83 -3.25
C GLN A 61 -6.56 -12.85 -2.99
N ARG A 62 -7.43 -13.17 -2.03
CA ARG A 62 -8.52 -12.28 -1.61
C ARG A 62 -7.98 -10.96 -1.07
N LEU A 63 -7.00 -11.05 -0.17
CA LEU A 63 -6.38 -9.91 0.49
C LEU A 63 -5.53 -9.08 -0.47
N ILE A 64 -4.70 -9.71 -1.30
CA ILE A 64 -3.77 -9.00 -2.18
C ILE A 64 -4.48 -8.45 -3.41
N TYR A 65 -5.39 -9.20 -4.03
CA TYR A 65 -5.86 -8.89 -5.37
C TYR A 65 -7.38 -8.81 -5.51
N GLY A 66 -8.13 -9.20 -4.48
CA GLY A 66 -9.59 -9.26 -4.53
C GLY A 66 -10.10 -10.09 -5.72
N TYR A 67 -9.39 -11.18 -6.07
CA TYR A 67 -9.65 -12.01 -7.25
C TYR A 67 -9.56 -11.29 -8.61
N GLY A 68 -8.96 -10.10 -8.65
CA GLY A 68 -8.74 -9.30 -9.86
C GLY A 68 -9.90 -8.38 -10.22
N THR A 69 -10.84 -8.18 -9.30
CA THR A 69 -11.94 -7.23 -9.47
C THR A 69 -11.71 -5.92 -8.73
N LYS A 70 -10.71 -5.84 -7.83
CA LYS A 70 -10.48 -4.67 -6.97
C LYS A 70 -9.00 -4.27 -6.93
N PRO A 71 -8.57 -3.27 -7.73
CA PRO A 71 -7.18 -2.81 -7.71
C PRO A 71 -6.79 -2.13 -6.39
N GLU A 72 -7.78 -1.58 -5.67
CA GLU A 72 -7.61 -0.96 -4.35
C GLU A 72 -6.97 -1.92 -3.35
N ASN A 73 -7.34 -3.20 -3.38
CA ASN A 73 -6.76 -4.22 -2.50
C ASN A 73 -5.27 -4.42 -2.77
N SER A 74 -4.85 -4.32 -4.04
CA SER A 74 -3.45 -4.47 -4.43
C SER A 74 -2.61 -3.27 -4.01
N LEU A 75 -3.19 -2.06 -4.04
CA LEU A 75 -2.55 -0.87 -3.46
C LEU A 75 -2.41 -0.98 -1.95
N LEU A 76 -3.47 -1.41 -1.25
CA LEU A 76 -3.44 -1.60 0.19
C LEU A 76 -2.42 -2.66 0.59
N ALA A 77 -2.35 -3.78 -0.13
CA ALA A 77 -1.35 -4.82 0.10
C ALA A 77 0.09 -4.31 -0.09
N GLY A 78 0.32 -3.46 -1.10
CA GLY A 78 1.59 -2.77 -1.29
C GLY A 78 1.96 -1.88 -0.11
N LEU A 79 1.03 -1.02 0.34
CA LEU A 79 1.23 -0.15 1.51
C LEU A 79 1.51 -0.96 2.77
N ILE A 80 0.73 -2.02 3.04
CA ILE A 80 0.94 -2.91 4.19
C ILE A 80 2.33 -3.55 4.13
N THR A 81 2.77 -4.00 2.95
CA THR A 81 4.10 -4.58 2.76
C THR A 81 5.18 -3.55 3.10
N ILE A 82 5.05 -2.33 2.60
CA ILE A 82 6.00 -1.24 2.89
C ILE A 82 6.06 -0.95 4.40
N PHE A 83 4.92 -0.86 5.08
CA PHE A 83 4.90 -0.62 6.53
C PHE A 83 5.51 -1.78 7.33
N LEU A 84 5.23 -3.03 6.96
CA LEU A 84 5.78 -4.21 7.63
C LEU A 84 7.31 -4.28 7.49
N PHE A 85 7.83 -4.07 6.28
CA PHE A 85 9.27 -4.11 6.04
C PHE A 85 9.98 -2.88 6.61
N SER A 86 9.37 -1.70 6.54
CA SER A 86 9.85 -0.50 7.21
C SER A 86 10.11 -0.72 8.70
N TYR A 87 9.18 -1.35 9.42
CA TYR A 87 9.36 -1.69 10.84
C TYR A 87 10.49 -2.70 11.06
N SER A 88 10.63 -3.68 10.16
CA SER A 88 11.71 -4.69 10.21
C SER A 88 13.10 -4.06 10.04
N PHE A 89 13.24 -3.07 9.17
CA PHE A 89 14.51 -2.37 8.94
C PHE A 89 14.85 -1.40 10.07
N GLU A 90 13.86 -0.69 10.60
CA GLU A 90 14.05 0.25 11.71
C GLU A 90 14.58 -0.42 12.97
N ARG A 91 14.19 -1.68 13.23
CA ARG A 91 14.73 -2.42 14.37
C ARG A 91 16.24 -2.69 14.28
N ASN A 92 16.84 -2.48 13.11
CA ASN A 92 18.23 -2.85 12.80
C ASN A 92 19.01 -1.71 12.11
N SER A 93 18.60 -0.45 12.32
CA SER A 93 18.89 0.69 11.44
C SER A 93 20.11 1.57 11.78
N ASP A 94 21.18 1.03 12.37
CA ASP A 94 22.39 1.82 12.61
C ASP A 94 23.09 2.25 11.29
N GLN A 95 22.87 1.53 10.18
CA GLN A 95 23.53 1.79 8.88
C GLN A 95 22.73 2.70 7.93
N ILE A 96 21.40 2.78 8.07
CA ILE A 96 20.52 3.51 7.12
C ILE A 96 20.67 5.03 7.28
N ARG A 97 20.92 5.51 8.51
CA ARG A 97 21.11 6.95 8.80
C ARG A 97 22.27 7.59 8.04
N ILE A 98 23.34 6.85 7.78
CA ILE A 98 24.58 7.41 7.21
C ILE A 98 24.38 7.83 5.73
N GLN A 99 23.55 7.10 4.97
CA GLN A 99 23.35 7.42 3.54
C GLN A 99 22.37 8.57 3.32
N TRP A 100 21.35 8.67 4.16
CA TRP A 100 20.37 9.75 4.10
C TRP A 100 21.01 11.12 4.27
N ASP A 101 21.93 11.27 5.22
CA ASP A 101 22.65 12.53 5.42
C ASP A 101 23.41 12.97 4.16
N VAL A 102 23.95 12.04 3.38
CA VAL A 102 24.69 12.33 2.14
C VAL A 102 23.74 12.76 1.03
N PHE A 103 22.62 12.05 0.83
CA PHE A 103 21.64 12.36 -0.20
C PHE A 103 20.88 13.66 0.10
N PHE A 104 20.39 13.82 1.33
CA PHE A 104 19.60 15.00 1.73
C PHE A 104 20.45 16.28 1.66
N LYS A 105 21.72 16.24 2.06
CA LYS A 105 22.64 17.38 1.90
C LYS A 105 22.84 17.77 0.42
N LYS A 106 22.85 16.78 -0.48
CA LYS A 106 22.97 17.02 -1.93
C LYS A 106 21.68 17.64 -2.50
N SER A 107 20.51 17.12 -2.12
CA SER A 107 19.20 17.61 -2.57
C SER A 107 18.85 18.99 -1.99
N ILE A 108 19.13 19.23 -0.70
CA ILE A 108 18.97 20.56 -0.07
C ILE A 108 19.80 21.61 -0.81
N ARG A 109 21.03 21.29 -1.22
CA ARG A 109 21.90 22.20 -1.97
C ARG A 109 21.29 22.61 -3.32
N ILE A 110 20.52 21.73 -3.96
CA ILE A 110 19.82 22.00 -5.22
C ILE A 110 18.60 22.89 -4.94
N ILE A 111 17.84 22.59 -3.88
CA ILE A 111 16.66 23.38 -3.47
C ILE A 111 17.06 24.82 -3.14
N TYR A 112 18.15 25.05 -2.41
CA TYR A 112 18.65 26.40 -2.11
C TYR A 112 19.12 27.17 -3.36
N LYS A 113 19.45 26.50 -4.47
CA LYS A 113 19.77 27.16 -5.74
C LYS A 113 18.53 27.57 -6.53
N ILE A 114 17.43 26.84 -6.37
CA ILE A 114 16.20 27.03 -7.15
C ILE A 114 15.21 27.93 -6.41
N VAL A 115 15.15 27.81 -5.09
CA VAL A 115 14.18 28.53 -4.26
C VAL A 115 14.77 29.89 -3.85
N PRO A 116 14.09 31.01 -4.19
CA PRO A 116 14.55 32.35 -3.82
C PRO A 116 14.69 32.51 -2.30
N SER A 117 15.74 33.22 -1.84
CA SER A 117 16.01 33.46 -0.41
C SER A 117 14.82 34.06 0.35
N TRP A 118 14.09 34.98 -0.29
CA TRP A 118 12.91 35.64 0.29
C TRP A 118 11.78 34.67 0.68
N PHE A 119 11.70 33.49 0.05
CA PHE A 119 10.72 32.46 0.38
C PHE A 119 11.01 31.84 1.75
N PHE A 120 12.28 31.53 2.03
CA PHE A 120 12.71 30.98 3.32
C PHE A 120 12.57 32.01 4.45
N ASP A 121 12.89 33.27 4.20
CA ASP A 121 12.74 34.34 5.19
C ASP A 121 11.28 34.52 5.63
N LYS A 122 10.35 34.43 4.67
CA LYS A 122 8.91 34.52 4.93
C LYS A 122 8.41 33.29 5.72
N PHE A 123 8.97 32.11 5.46
CA PHE A 123 8.65 30.88 6.19
C PHE A 123 9.17 30.91 7.64
N ILE A 124 10.38 31.42 7.84
CA ILE A 124 10.99 31.63 9.17
C ILE A 124 10.20 32.67 9.97
N LEU A 125 9.78 33.76 9.33
CA LEU A 125 8.89 34.78 9.93
C LEU A 125 7.53 34.20 10.33
N LEU A 126 6.95 33.33 9.51
CA LEU A 126 5.69 32.65 9.83
C LEU A 126 5.85 31.67 10.99
N ALA A 127 6.93 30.90 11.01
CA ALA A 127 7.23 29.91 12.03
C ALA A 127 7.49 30.56 13.40
N ASN A 128 8.17 31.70 13.43
CA ASN A 128 8.46 32.46 14.66
C ASN A 128 7.25 33.23 15.21
N LYS A 129 6.16 33.38 14.44
CA LYS A 129 4.94 34.08 14.86
C LYS A 129 4.01 33.21 15.72
N ILE A 130 4.31 31.92 15.86
CA ILE A 130 3.51 30.97 16.66
C ILE A 130 4.01 31.05 18.12
N PRO A 131 3.18 31.52 19.08
CA PRO A 131 3.63 31.67 20.47
C PRO A 131 3.88 30.30 21.11
N PRO A 132 5.06 30.06 21.71
CA PRO A 132 5.37 28.81 22.39
C PRO A 132 4.61 28.76 23.73
N ASN A 133 3.39 28.23 23.72
CA ASN A 133 2.65 28.02 24.96
C ASN A 133 3.25 26.81 25.72
N ARG A 134 3.45 26.95 27.04
CA ARG A 134 4.11 25.96 27.91
C ARG A 134 3.37 24.61 27.96
N ILE A 135 2.05 24.62 27.73
CA ILE A 135 1.21 23.42 27.61
C ILE A 135 1.39 22.75 26.24
N TYR A 136 1.56 23.55 25.18
CA TYR A 136 1.82 23.07 23.83
C TYR A 136 3.17 22.36 23.73
N GLU A 137 4.22 22.89 24.37
CA GLU A 137 5.55 22.25 24.35
C GLU A 137 5.57 20.92 25.11
N LYS A 138 4.90 20.80 26.27
CA LYS A 138 4.75 19.51 26.97
C LYS A 138 3.94 18.50 26.16
N PHE A 139 2.80 18.91 25.59
CA PHE A 139 1.97 18.04 24.77
C PHE A 139 2.71 17.60 23.51
N LYS A 140 3.40 18.52 22.82
CA LYS A 140 4.25 18.26 21.67
C LYS A 140 5.39 17.30 22.00
N LEU A 141 6.00 17.36 23.19
CA LEU A 141 7.07 16.45 23.60
C LEU A 141 6.56 15.03 23.88
N THR A 142 5.41 14.91 24.55
CA THR A 142 4.74 13.63 24.80
C THR A 142 4.23 13.01 23.50
N LEU A 143 3.65 13.83 22.62
CA LEU A 143 3.16 13.43 21.32
C LEU A 143 4.30 13.11 20.36
N LYS A 144 5.44 13.80 20.41
CA LYS A 144 6.68 13.44 19.69
C LYS A 144 7.20 12.09 20.14
N LYS A 145 7.25 11.82 21.45
CA LYS A 145 7.69 10.51 21.96
C LYS A 145 6.75 9.41 21.51
N CYS A 146 5.44 9.62 21.60
CA CYS A 146 4.44 8.64 21.19
C CYS A 146 4.47 8.41 19.67
N LEU A 147 4.53 9.49 18.86
CA LEU A 147 4.73 9.37 17.41
C LEU A 147 6.06 8.69 17.10
N TYR A 148 7.16 9.02 17.77
CA TYR A 148 8.46 8.40 17.53
C TYR A 148 8.47 6.88 17.72
N TYR A 149 7.63 6.36 18.64
CA TYR A 149 7.47 4.91 18.82
C TYR A 149 6.49 4.27 17.82
N LEU A 150 5.62 5.05 17.19
CA LEU A 150 4.54 4.56 16.32
C LEU A 150 4.79 4.80 14.83
N THR A 151 5.58 5.82 14.51
CA THR A 151 5.97 6.15 13.14
C THR A 151 7.24 5.40 12.83
N PRO A 152 7.29 4.64 11.72
CA PRO A 152 8.57 4.28 11.18
C PRO A 152 9.38 5.56 10.98
N THR A 153 10.62 5.57 11.44
CA THR A 153 11.57 6.60 11.02
C THR A 153 11.47 6.73 9.52
N TRP A 154 11.34 7.97 9.03
CA TRP A 154 11.26 8.27 7.60
C TRP A 154 12.33 7.53 6.79
N ASP A 155 13.46 7.25 7.44
CA ASP A 155 14.57 6.48 6.92
C ASP A 155 14.20 5.03 6.53
N GLY A 156 13.55 4.30 7.44
CA GLY A 156 13.11 2.91 7.21
C GLY A 156 11.97 2.85 6.19
N PHE A 157 11.04 3.81 6.26
CA PHE A 157 9.91 3.88 5.33
C PHE A 157 10.39 4.13 3.90
N TYR A 158 11.30 5.09 3.69
CA TYR A 158 11.88 5.36 2.38
C TYR A 158 12.72 4.22 1.85
N TYR A 159 13.50 3.56 2.71
CA TYR A 159 14.29 2.41 2.30
C TYR A 159 13.38 1.28 1.79
N SER A 160 12.31 0.99 2.51
CA SER A 160 11.29 0.02 2.10
C SER A 160 10.56 0.46 0.82
N TRP A 161 10.13 1.73 0.74
CA TRP A 161 9.48 2.31 -0.44
C TRP A 161 10.32 2.17 -1.72
N ILE A 162 11.62 2.47 -1.64
CA ILE A 162 12.54 2.36 -2.78
C ILE A 162 12.82 0.90 -3.16
N THR A 163 13.00 0.05 -2.16
CA THR A 163 13.22 -1.39 -2.36
C THR A 163 11.99 -2.04 -3.01
N PHE A 164 10.79 -1.62 -2.58
CA PHE A 164 9.51 -2.06 -3.13
C PHE A 164 9.35 -1.64 -4.61
N ILE A 165 9.72 -0.41 -4.96
CA ILE A 165 9.43 0.13 -6.30
C ILE A 165 10.35 -0.41 -7.40
N THR A 166 11.64 -0.68 -7.15
CA THR A 166 12.57 -1.46 -8.01
C THR A 166 14.06 -1.11 -7.81
N VAL A 167 14.43 -0.21 -6.88
CA VAL A 167 15.81 0.36 -6.84
C VAL A 167 16.60 -0.14 -5.63
N GLY A 168 16.45 -1.42 -5.25
CA GLY A 168 17.12 -2.00 -4.07
C GLY A 168 18.57 -1.52 -3.91
N TYR A 169 18.84 -0.77 -2.83
CA TYR A 169 20.19 -0.33 -2.49
C TYR A 169 20.97 -1.56 -2.00
N ILE A 170 21.78 -2.14 -2.89
CA ILE A 170 22.49 -3.43 -2.71
C ILE A 170 23.62 -3.36 -1.63
N ASP A 171 23.82 -2.23 -0.96
CA ASP A 171 24.96 -2.02 -0.07
C ASP A 171 24.71 -2.34 1.42
N THR A 172 23.65 -3.10 1.75
CA THR A 172 23.50 -3.61 3.13
C THR A 172 24.51 -4.74 3.38
N LYS A 173 25.46 -4.52 4.30
CA LYS A 173 26.58 -5.45 4.56
C LYS A 173 26.19 -6.68 5.40
N ILE A 174 24.97 -6.74 5.95
CA ILE A 174 24.53 -7.77 6.90
C ILE A 174 23.74 -8.88 6.19
N ASN A 175 24.17 -10.14 6.38
CA ASN A 175 23.62 -11.33 5.69
C ASN A 175 22.09 -11.49 5.85
N ARG A 176 21.54 -11.19 7.03
CA ARG A 176 20.09 -11.32 7.30
C ARG A 176 19.24 -10.25 6.60
N GLN A 177 19.74 -9.02 6.49
CA GLN A 177 19.02 -7.91 5.86
C GLN A 177 19.04 -8.00 4.34
N ARG A 178 20.07 -8.64 3.76
CA ARG A 178 20.12 -8.95 2.33
C ARG A 178 18.96 -9.84 1.92
N LEU A 179 18.70 -10.91 2.67
CA LEU A 179 17.57 -11.80 2.41
C LEU A 179 16.23 -11.06 2.55
N ALA A 180 16.06 -10.24 3.59
CA ALA A 180 14.83 -9.45 3.76
C ALA A 180 14.60 -8.47 2.60
N THR A 181 15.66 -7.75 2.17
CA THR A 181 15.62 -6.83 1.02
C THR A 181 15.30 -7.57 -0.29
N MET A 182 15.87 -8.76 -0.50
CA MET A 182 15.59 -9.59 -1.68
C MET A 182 14.14 -10.08 -1.70
N VAL A 183 13.63 -10.56 -0.57
CA VAL A 183 12.25 -11.03 -0.43
C VAL A 183 11.27 -9.87 -0.63
N GLU A 184 11.55 -8.71 -0.05
CA GLU A 184 10.73 -7.52 -0.22
C GLU A 184 10.71 -7.05 -1.68
N GLY A 185 11.86 -6.98 -2.35
CA GLY A 185 11.91 -6.58 -3.76
C GLY A 185 11.11 -7.55 -4.65
N LEU A 186 11.22 -8.85 -4.40
CA LEU A 186 10.45 -9.87 -5.13
C LEU A 186 8.94 -9.74 -4.85
N LEU A 187 8.55 -9.54 -3.59
CA LEU A 187 7.15 -9.30 -3.23
C LEU A 187 6.61 -8.00 -3.83
N GLY A 188 7.43 -6.94 -3.85
CA GLY A 188 7.09 -5.66 -4.47
C GLY A 188 6.81 -5.81 -5.95
N TRP A 189 7.67 -6.52 -6.68
CA TRP A 189 7.43 -6.84 -8.10
C TRP A 189 6.16 -7.65 -8.33
N LEU A 190 5.90 -8.67 -7.50
CA LEU A 190 4.67 -9.46 -7.61
C LEU A 190 3.43 -8.60 -7.38
N ILE A 191 3.40 -7.80 -6.31
CA ILE A 191 2.27 -6.92 -5.99
C ILE A 191 2.10 -5.84 -7.05
N LEU A 192 3.19 -5.26 -7.56
CA LEU A 192 3.15 -4.26 -8.62
C LEU A 192 2.61 -4.85 -9.94
N SER A 193 3.07 -6.05 -10.31
CA SER A 193 2.60 -6.74 -11.51
C SER A 193 1.10 -7.06 -11.42
N LEU A 194 0.64 -7.52 -10.26
CA LEU A 194 -0.78 -7.75 -9.99
C LEU A 194 -1.54 -6.43 -10.13
N PHE A 195 -1.11 -5.37 -9.46
CA PHE A 195 -1.74 -4.06 -9.55
C PHE A 195 -1.92 -3.58 -11.00
N ILE A 196 -0.88 -3.69 -11.82
CA ILE A 196 -0.94 -3.33 -13.25
C ILE A 196 -2.00 -4.17 -13.99
N VAL A 197 -2.03 -5.48 -13.76
CA VAL A 197 -3.03 -6.36 -14.39
C VAL A 197 -4.46 -6.02 -13.94
N SER A 198 -4.68 -5.64 -12.67
CA SER A 198 -6.02 -5.26 -12.21
C SER A 198 -6.45 -3.94 -12.82
N LEU A 199 -5.54 -2.97 -12.94
CA LEU A 199 -5.83 -1.71 -13.61
C LEU A 199 -6.15 -1.95 -15.09
N ALA A 200 -5.35 -2.76 -15.79
CA ALA A 200 -5.60 -3.08 -17.19
C ALA A 200 -6.99 -3.72 -17.37
N ASN A 201 -7.36 -4.66 -16.50
CA ASN A 201 -8.69 -5.27 -16.53
C ASN A 201 -9.81 -4.25 -16.26
N GLN A 202 -9.61 -3.29 -15.37
CA GLN A 202 -10.62 -2.27 -15.10
C GLN A 202 -10.76 -1.30 -16.27
N ILE A 203 -9.65 -0.91 -16.90
CA ILE A 203 -9.64 -0.05 -18.08
C ILE A 203 -10.30 -0.74 -19.28
N ILE A 204 -10.05 -2.03 -19.51
CA ILE A 204 -10.64 -2.78 -20.64
C ILE A 204 -12.16 -2.99 -20.46
N LYS A 205 -12.66 -3.00 -19.22
CA LYS A 205 -14.10 -3.14 -18.94
C LYS A 205 -14.89 -1.83 -19.08
N GLN A 206 -14.22 -0.68 -19.14
CA GLN A 206 -14.86 0.63 -19.36
C GLN A 206 -15.07 0.89 -20.85
#